data_AF-A0A7S3EY81-F1
#
_entry.id   AF-A0A7S3EY81-F1
#
_cell.length_a   1.000
_cell.length_b   1.000
_cell.length_c   1.000
_cell.angle_alpha   90.00
_cell.angle_beta   90.00
_cell.angle_gamma   90.00
#
_symmetry.space_group_name_H-M   'P 1'
#
loop_
_entity.id
_entity.type
_entity.pdbx_description
1 polymer ?
#
loop_
_entity_poly.entity_id
_entity_poly.type
_entity_poly.pdbx_seq_one_letter_code
_entity_poly.pdbx_strand_id
1 'polypeptide(L)'
;QKRTRSMQQRGFSAHLSVAAPSAQPSVAATRLAAASVPPEVPSLPTSFLERPDIIASLKSAVLTPAAGGNATAVTAPASKLGNFKGIAKGNTTTAAGMGGVGKTLTTAAFVRDDEVLAAFDKICWVSVGQEPDMAALQNTLHRQLVNQPLPESAKGDELIALSVLADAAREQSVLLVLDDIWLASHATPLNFVHQASTRSR
;
A
#
# COMPACT_ATOMS: atom_id res chain seq x y z
N GLN A 1 20.07 43.02 -67.75
CA GLN A 1 20.89 43.55 -66.64
C GLN A 1 19.97 44.19 -65.61
N LYS A 2 20.08 43.78 -64.33
CA LYS A 2 19.85 44.58 -63.09
C LYS A 2 18.44 45.19 -62.88
N ARG A 3 17.81 45.24 -61.70
CA ARG A 3 17.93 44.64 -60.36
C ARG A 3 16.73 45.24 -59.56
N THR A 4 16.31 44.56 -58.49
CA THR A 4 15.77 45.08 -57.21
C THR A 4 14.26 45.27 -56.94
N ARG A 5 13.89 44.71 -55.75
CA ARG A 5 12.84 45.09 -54.76
C ARG A 5 11.38 44.82 -55.17
N SER A 6 10.49 44.26 -54.36
CA SER A 6 10.19 44.46 -52.93
C SER A 6 9.22 43.32 -52.50
N MET A 7 9.50 42.54 -51.44
CA MET A 7 8.84 42.64 -50.12
C MET A 7 7.29 42.69 -50.17
N GLN A 8 6.63 41.60 -49.78
CA GLN A 8 5.58 41.60 -48.74
C GLN A 8 5.18 40.15 -48.37
N GLN A 9 5.65 39.69 -47.22
CA GLN A 9 5.01 38.60 -46.47
C GLN A 9 3.72 39.14 -45.83
N ARG A 10 2.61 38.43 -45.99
CA ARG A 10 1.44 38.35 -45.08
C ARG A 10 0.86 36.95 -45.33
N GLY A 11 0.88 35.99 -44.41
CA GLY A 11 0.42 36.09 -43.04
C GLY A 11 -1.03 35.60 -42.99
N PHE A 12 -1.24 34.29 -43.10
CA PHE A 12 -2.52 33.64 -42.75
C PHE A 12 -2.21 32.46 -41.83
N SER A 13 -2.20 32.75 -40.53
CA SER A 13 -2.17 31.72 -39.48
C SER A 13 -3.54 31.06 -39.44
N ALA A 14 -3.61 29.78 -39.79
CA ALA A 14 -4.76 28.95 -39.49
C ALA A 14 -4.84 28.80 -37.96
N HIS A 15 -5.97 29.26 -37.40
CA HIS A 15 -6.33 29.14 -36.00
C HIS A 15 -6.34 27.66 -35.59
N LEU A 16 -5.33 27.21 -34.85
CA LEU A 16 -5.37 25.93 -34.15
C LEU A 16 -6.15 26.15 -32.86
N SER A 17 -7.44 25.79 -32.89
CA SER A 17 -8.29 25.78 -31.70
C SER A 17 -7.78 24.70 -30.74
N VAL A 18 -7.07 25.12 -29.69
CA VAL A 18 -6.76 24.27 -28.54
C VAL A 18 -8.07 24.01 -27.82
N ALA A 19 -8.66 22.84 -28.08
CA ALA A 19 -9.69 22.27 -27.24
C ALA A 19 -9.09 22.01 -25.86
N ALA A 20 -9.63 22.69 -24.86
CA ALA A 20 -9.35 22.42 -23.45
C ALA A 20 -9.64 20.94 -23.16
N PRO A 21 -8.80 20.24 -22.37
CA PRO A 21 -9.14 18.89 -21.93
C PRO A 21 -10.35 18.99 -21.00
N SER A 22 -11.49 18.52 -21.50
CA SER A 22 -12.70 18.26 -20.74
C SER A 22 -12.34 17.46 -19.51
N ALA A 23 -12.53 18.06 -18.34
CA ALA A 23 -12.43 17.38 -17.05
C ALA A 23 -13.34 16.14 -17.08
N GLN A 24 -12.73 14.95 -17.05
CA GLN A 24 -13.49 13.74 -16.82
C GLN A 24 -13.96 13.75 -15.35
N PRO A 25 -15.24 13.44 -15.08
CA PRO A 25 -15.71 13.28 -13.72
C PRO A 25 -14.98 12.06 -13.13
N SER A 26 -14.13 12.30 -12.15
CA SER A 26 -13.48 11.27 -11.36
C SER A 26 -14.54 10.34 -10.81
N VAL A 27 -14.42 9.05 -11.11
CA VAL A 27 -15.30 7.97 -10.63
C VAL A 27 -15.03 7.79 -9.14
N ALA A 28 -15.56 8.69 -8.31
CA ALA A 28 -15.69 8.48 -6.89
C ALA A 28 -16.84 7.48 -6.68
N ALA A 29 -16.52 6.19 -6.87
CA ALA A 29 -17.43 5.11 -6.54
C ALA A 29 -17.72 5.18 -5.04
N THR A 30 -19.00 5.33 -4.70
CA THR A 30 -19.54 5.22 -3.34
C THR A 30 -19.15 3.87 -2.73
N ARG A 31 -18.01 3.80 -2.02
CA ARG A 31 -17.69 2.66 -1.15
C ARG A 31 -18.41 2.84 0.17
N LEU A 32 -19.46 2.06 0.38
CA LEU A 32 -20.30 2.14 1.58
C LEU A 32 -19.79 1.25 2.73
N ALA A 33 -18.66 0.57 2.59
CA ALA A 33 -18.07 -0.24 3.64
C ALA A 33 -16.62 0.19 3.88
N ALA A 34 -16.39 0.93 4.95
CA ALA A 34 -15.06 1.16 5.46
C ALA A 34 -14.51 -0.15 6.06
N ALA A 35 -13.21 -0.41 5.90
CA ALA A 35 -12.56 -1.51 6.59
C ALA A 35 -12.73 -1.39 8.12
N SER A 36 -12.73 -2.54 8.80
CA SER A 36 -12.66 -2.60 10.26
C SER A 36 -11.20 -2.77 10.71
N VAL A 37 -10.86 -2.19 11.86
CA VAL A 37 -9.54 -2.37 12.48
C VAL A 37 -9.42 -3.82 13.00
N PRO A 38 -8.39 -4.59 12.59
CA PRO A 38 -8.17 -5.93 13.10
C PRO A 38 -7.88 -5.93 14.62
N PRO A 39 -8.31 -6.96 15.37
CA PRO A 39 -8.02 -7.08 16.81
C PRO A 39 -6.52 -7.19 17.12
N GLU A 40 -5.70 -7.58 16.15
CA GLU A 40 -4.24 -7.68 16.24
C GLU A 40 -3.55 -6.31 16.28
N VAL A 41 -4.23 -5.23 15.90
CA VAL A 41 -3.67 -3.88 15.94
C VAL A 41 -3.58 -3.42 17.40
N PRO A 42 -2.38 -3.07 17.92
CA PRO A 42 -2.23 -2.68 19.32
C PRO A 42 -3.08 -1.45 19.64
N SER A 43 -3.65 -1.42 20.86
CA SER A 43 -4.41 -0.27 21.34
C SER A 43 -3.48 0.92 21.60
N LEU A 44 -4.00 2.13 21.37
CA LEU A 44 -3.26 3.36 21.62
C LEU A 44 -3.39 3.71 23.12
N PRO A 45 -2.27 3.89 23.85
CA PRO A 45 -2.33 4.37 25.22
C PRO A 45 -2.83 5.82 25.26
N THR A 46 -3.44 6.23 26.36
CA THR A 46 -3.96 7.61 26.54
C THR A 46 -2.87 8.68 26.50
N SER A 47 -1.61 8.31 26.76
CA SER A 47 -0.44 9.19 26.67
C SER A 47 0.20 9.21 25.27
N PHE A 48 -0.42 8.57 24.27
CA PHE A 48 0.07 8.59 22.90
C PHE A 48 0.01 10.01 22.35
N LEU A 49 1.15 10.53 21.90
CA LEU A 49 1.22 11.80 21.21
C LEU A 49 1.17 11.55 19.72
N GLU A 50 0.02 11.85 19.13
CA GLU A 50 -0.14 11.81 17.68
C GLU A 50 0.83 12.77 16.99
N ARG A 51 1.43 12.28 15.91
CA ARG A 51 2.32 13.05 15.04
C ARG A 51 1.65 13.20 13.68
N PRO A 52 0.80 14.22 13.51
CA PRO A 52 -0.04 14.35 12.32
C PRO A 52 0.78 14.54 11.04
N ASP A 53 1.99 15.09 11.13
CA ASP A 53 2.97 15.19 10.05
C ASP A 53 3.43 13.83 9.52
N ILE A 54 3.71 12.89 10.43
CA ILE A 54 4.09 11.52 10.07
C ILE A 54 2.90 10.78 9.47
N ILE A 55 1.71 10.91 10.07
CA ILE A 55 0.48 10.28 9.58
C ILE A 55 0.14 10.83 8.18
N ALA A 56 0.23 12.14 7.95
CA ALA A 56 0.00 12.74 6.65
C ALA A 56 1.00 12.24 5.60
N SER A 57 2.27 12.07 5.98
CA SER A 57 3.29 11.48 5.11
C SER A 57 2.95 10.02 4.75
N LEU A 58 2.55 9.20 5.73
CA LEU A 58 2.10 7.82 5.49
C LEU A 58 0.87 7.77 4.59
N LYS A 59 -0.13 8.64 4.83
CA LYS A 59 -1.33 8.75 3.98
C LYS A 59 -0.95 9.11 2.56
N SER A 60 -0.08 10.10 2.37
CA SER A 60 0.34 10.51 1.03
C SER A 60 1.04 9.39 0.25
N ALA A 61 1.77 8.51 0.94
CA ALA A 61 2.44 7.37 0.32
C ALA A 61 1.44 6.23 0.03
N VAL A 62 0.62 5.85 1.01
CA VAL A 62 -0.28 4.70 0.94
C VAL A 62 -1.51 4.97 0.05
N LEU A 63 -2.07 6.18 0.11
CA LEU A 63 -3.30 6.57 -0.62
C LEU A 63 -3.02 7.11 -2.03
N THR A 64 -1.80 6.98 -2.55
CA THR A 64 -1.42 7.52 -3.87
C THR A 64 -2.32 6.95 -4.99
N PRO A 65 -3.01 7.78 -5.80
CA PRO A 65 -4.02 7.34 -6.78
C PRO A 65 -3.52 6.45 -7.93
N ALA A 66 -2.20 6.33 -8.11
CA ALA A 66 -1.59 5.60 -9.23
C ALA A 66 -1.56 4.06 -9.02
N ALA A 67 -1.89 3.57 -7.83
CA ALA A 67 -1.87 2.15 -7.48
C ALA A 67 -3.24 1.72 -6.94
N GLY A 68 -4.22 1.55 -7.82
CA GLY A 68 -5.54 1.04 -7.45
C GLY A 68 -5.45 -0.29 -6.69
N GLY A 69 -6.18 -0.37 -5.57
CA GLY A 69 -6.48 -1.61 -4.85
C GLY A 69 -5.64 -1.82 -3.60
N ASN A 70 -4.35 -2.15 -3.73
CA ASN A 70 -3.61 -2.76 -2.63
C ASN A 70 -2.36 -1.96 -2.21
N ALA A 71 -2.10 -1.92 -0.91
CA ALA A 71 -0.92 -1.28 -0.32
C ALA A 71 -0.27 -2.16 0.74
N THR A 72 1.04 -2.01 0.92
CA THR A 72 1.78 -2.65 2.02
C THR A 72 2.43 -1.59 2.90
N ALA A 73 2.19 -1.64 4.20
CA ALA A 73 2.94 -0.89 5.19
C ALA A 73 3.87 -1.84 5.96
N VAL A 74 5.14 -1.47 6.08
CA VAL A 74 6.15 -2.24 6.80
C VAL A 74 6.71 -1.39 7.92
N THR A 75 6.81 -1.94 9.14
CA THR A 75 7.62 -1.35 10.20
C THR A 75 8.88 -2.18 10.43
N ALA A 76 10.02 -1.51 10.61
CA ALA A 76 11.30 -2.19 10.79
C ALA A 76 12.28 -1.39 11.69
N PRO A 77 13.22 -2.06 12.37
CA PRO A 77 14.33 -1.37 13.04
C PRO A 77 15.20 -0.57 12.06
N ALA A 78 15.65 0.63 12.44
CA ALA A 78 16.49 1.50 11.58
C ALA A 78 17.76 0.80 11.06
N SER A 79 18.38 -0.06 11.88
CA SER A 79 19.59 -0.82 11.53
C SER A 79 19.39 -1.82 10.39
N LYS A 80 18.14 -2.08 9.99
CA LYS A 80 17.78 -3.04 8.96
C LYS A 80 17.22 -2.40 7.68
N LEU A 81 17.06 -1.08 7.63
CA LEU A 81 16.46 -0.34 6.52
C LEU A 81 17.11 -0.66 5.15
N GLY A 82 18.44 -0.85 5.12
CA GLY A 82 19.18 -1.21 3.89
C GLY A 82 18.75 -2.54 3.26
N ASN A 83 18.25 -3.48 4.06
CA ASN A 83 17.82 -4.80 3.59
C ASN A 83 16.41 -4.78 2.98
N PHE A 84 15.61 -3.75 3.29
CA PHE A 84 14.20 -3.64 2.87
C PHE A 84 14.01 -2.96 1.51
N LYS A 85 15.09 -2.48 0.89
CA LYS A 85 15.09 -1.87 -0.46
C LYS A 85 14.54 -2.82 -1.54
N GLY A 86 14.47 -4.13 -1.27
CA GLY A 86 13.94 -5.16 -2.19
C GLY A 86 12.45 -5.51 -2.03
N ILE A 87 11.77 -5.13 -0.93
CA ILE A 87 10.30 -5.27 -0.82
C ILE A 87 9.59 -4.22 -1.72
N ALA A 88 10.35 -3.25 -2.23
CA ALA A 88 9.90 -2.09 -2.98
C ALA A 88 9.62 -2.35 -4.47
N LYS A 89 8.88 -3.41 -4.81
CA LYS A 89 8.13 -3.41 -6.08
C LYS A 89 6.65 -3.19 -5.74
N GLY A 90 6.10 -2.02 -6.03
CA GLY A 90 4.69 -1.66 -5.75
C GLY A 90 4.52 -0.52 -4.72
N ASN A 91 3.28 -0.31 -4.26
CA ASN A 91 2.89 0.70 -3.26
C ASN A 91 3.26 0.25 -1.83
N THR A 92 4.55 0.09 -1.56
CA THR A 92 5.09 -0.31 -0.25
C THR A 92 5.65 0.89 0.49
N THR A 93 5.10 1.19 1.66
CA THR A 93 5.59 2.25 2.57
C THR A 93 6.34 1.61 3.74
N THR A 94 7.58 2.01 4.00
CA THR A 94 8.38 1.51 5.11
C THR A 94 8.58 2.58 6.18
N ALA A 95 8.17 2.30 7.42
CA ALA A 95 8.49 3.10 8.59
C ALA A 95 9.67 2.46 9.35
N ALA A 96 10.83 3.10 9.33
CA ALA A 96 12.02 2.64 10.04
C ALA A 96 12.57 3.67 11.02
N GLY A 97 13.13 3.20 12.12
CA GLY A 97 13.55 4.05 13.25
C GLY A 97 14.14 3.23 14.40
N MET A 98 14.84 3.88 15.32
CA MET A 98 15.42 3.23 16.51
C MET A 98 14.33 2.48 17.31
N GLY A 99 14.73 1.47 18.09
CA GLY A 99 13.83 0.78 19.01
C GLY A 99 13.17 1.79 19.97
N GLY A 100 11.89 1.60 20.29
CA GLY A 100 11.17 2.46 21.24
C GLY A 100 10.65 3.81 20.69
N VAL A 101 10.88 4.15 19.43
CA VAL A 101 10.40 5.42 18.82
C VAL A 101 8.88 5.45 18.59
N GLY A 102 8.18 4.33 18.82
CA GLY A 102 6.72 4.25 18.69
C GLY A 102 6.21 3.98 17.27
N LYS A 103 7.05 3.44 16.37
CA LYS A 103 6.68 3.11 14.97
C LYS A 103 5.39 2.29 14.89
N THR A 104 5.34 1.20 15.66
CA THR A 104 4.17 0.33 15.78
C THR A 104 2.93 1.10 16.22
N LEU A 105 3.04 2.01 17.20
CA LEU A 105 1.93 2.84 17.65
C LEU A 105 1.52 3.88 16.60
N THR A 106 2.47 4.49 15.89
CA THR A 106 2.18 5.41 14.78
C THR A 106 1.47 4.70 13.64
N THR A 107 1.91 3.49 13.26
CA THR A 107 1.24 2.69 12.25
C THR A 107 -0.13 2.21 12.73
N ALA A 108 -0.28 1.91 14.02
CA ALA A 108 -1.55 1.56 14.64
C ALA A 108 -2.53 2.75 14.70
N ALA A 109 -2.04 3.98 14.83
CA ALA A 109 -2.84 5.20 14.72
C ALA A 109 -3.22 5.48 13.26
N PHE A 110 -2.27 5.32 12.33
CA PHE A 110 -2.51 5.43 10.90
C PHE A 110 -3.59 4.47 10.39
N VAL A 111 -3.57 3.21 10.80
CA VAL A 111 -4.60 2.21 10.44
C VAL A 111 -5.99 2.58 10.97
N ARG A 112 -6.07 3.40 12.02
CA ARG A 112 -7.33 3.87 12.62
C ARG A 112 -7.82 5.20 12.04
N ASP A 113 -7.08 5.81 11.11
CA ASP A 113 -7.49 7.05 10.45
C ASP A 113 -8.69 6.77 9.53
N ASP A 114 -9.73 7.61 9.62
CA ASP A 114 -10.98 7.43 8.88
C ASP A 114 -10.78 7.41 7.36
N GLU A 115 -9.82 8.19 6.83
CA GLU A 115 -9.51 8.19 5.40
C GLU A 115 -8.89 6.85 4.98
N VAL A 116 -8.06 6.26 5.84
CA VAL A 116 -7.46 4.94 5.60
C VAL A 116 -8.53 3.86 5.67
N LEU A 117 -9.41 3.87 6.68
CA LEU A 117 -10.50 2.91 6.78
C LEU A 117 -11.47 3.02 5.60
N ALA A 118 -11.73 4.22 5.09
CA ALA A 118 -12.57 4.43 3.90
C ALA A 118 -11.89 4.00 2.58
N ALA A 119 -10.55 4.00 2.53
CA ALA A 119 -9.80 3.71 1.32
C ALA A 119 -9.61 2.22 1.02
N PHE A 120 -9.79 1.33 2.02
CA PHE A 120 -9.58 -0.11 1.88
C PHE A 120 -10.82 -0.89 2.26
N ASP A 121 -11.04 -2.04 1.61
CA ASP A 121 -12.10 -2.99 1.97
C ASP A 121 -11.65 -3.87 3.16
N LYS A 122 -10.35 -4.15 3.26
CA LYS A 122 -9.73 -4.94 4.32
C LYS A 122 -8.41 -4.35 4.77
N ILE A 123 -8.19 -4.41 6.08
CA ILE A 123 -6.87 -4.18 6.66
C ILE A 123 -6.43 -5.49 7.28
N CYS A 124 -5.20 -5.91 6.99
CA CYS A 124 -4.58 -7.08 7.60
C CYS A 124 -3.33 -6.65 8.37
N TRP A 125 -3.17 -7.12 9.59
CA TRP A 125 -2.05 -6.80 10.46
C TRP A 125 -1.44 -8.07 11.04
N VAL A 126 -0.12 -8.20 10.93
CA VAL A 126 0.64 -9.22 11.65
C VAL A 126 1.92 -8.63 12.24
N SER A 127 2.23 -9.00 13.49
CA SER A 127 3.51 -8.74 14.12
C SER A 127 4.46 -9.91 13.81
N VAL A 128 5.50 -9.65 13.02
CA VAL A 128 6.41 -10.67 12.48
C VAL A 128 7.45 -11.06 13.52
N GLY A 129 8.10 -10.08 14.15
CA GLY A 129 9.16 -10.33 15.13
C GLY A 129 10.45 -10.91 14.54
N GLN A 130 11.37 -11.30 15.42
CA GLN A 130 12.70 -11.76 15.04
C GLN A 130 12.75 -13.21 14.54
N GLU A 131 11.97 -14.10 15.16
CA GLU A 131 11.86 -15.53 14.82
C GLU A 131 10.39 -15.86 14.53
N PRO A 132 9.89 -15.50 13.33
CA PRO A 132 8.47 -15.67 12.99
C PRO A 132 8.10 -17.13 12.77
N ASP A 133 6.92 -17.52 13.27
CA ASP A 133 6.23 -18.72 12.80
C ASP A 133 5.42 -18.37 11.53
N MET A 134 5.99 -18.66 10.37
CA MET A 134 5.40 -18.31 9.07
C MET A 134 4.03 -18.94 8.84
N ALA A 135 3.85 -20.20 9.25
CA ALA A 135 2.58 -20.89 9.08
C ALA A 135 1.47 -20.26 9.93
N ALA A 136 1.79 -19.88 11.17
CA ALA A 136 0.87 -19.16 12.04
C ALA A 136 0.50 -17.78 11.49
N LEU A 137 1.48 -17.03 10.97
CA LEU A 137 1.26 -15.71 10.38
C LEU A 137 0.40 -15.78 9.11
N GLN A 138 0.68 -16.71 8.20
CA GLN A 138 -0.11 -16.90 6.98
C GLN A 138 -1.55 -17.32 7.30
N ASN A 139 -1.75 -18.20 8.29
CA ASN A 139 -3.08 -18.57 8.75
C ASN A 139 -3.83 -17.38 9.39
N THR A 140 -3.13 -16.54 10.14
CA THR A 140 -3.70 -15.30 10.72
C THR A 140 -4.15 -14.34 9.63
N LEU A 141 -3.32 -14.12 8.60
CA LEU A 141 -3.68 -13.27 7.45
C LEU A 141 -4.92 -13.80 6.71
N HIS A 142 -5.01 -15.12 6.48
CA HIS A 142 -6.16 -15.72 5.82
C HIS A 142 -7.44 -15.54 6.65
N ARG A 143 -7.35 -15.69 7.98
CA ARG A 143 -8.49 -15.41 8.88
C ARG A 143 -8.93 -13.95 8.81
N GLN A 144 -8.01 -13.00 8.74
CA GLN A 144 -8.37 -11.58 8.64
C GLN A 144 -9.00 -11.22 7.28
N LEU A 145 -8.55 -11.84 6.19
CA LEU A 145 -9.09 -11.63 4.85
C LEU A 145 -10.51 -12.18 4.70
N VAL A 146 -10.70 -13.47 5.02
CA VAL A 146 -11.92 -14.22 4.66
C VAL A 146 -12.65 -14.86 5.85
N ASN A 147 -12.22 -14.60 7.10
CA ASN A 147 -12.80 -15.18 8.31
C ASN A 147 -12.78 -16.72 8.35
N GLN A 148 -11.81 -17.35 7.67
CA GLN A 148 -11.62 -18.80 7.63
C GLN A 148 -10.16 -19.15 7.91
N PRO A 149 -9.86 -20.32 8.49
CA PRO A 149 -8.48 -20.79 8.57
C PRO A 149 -7.92 -21.06 7.17
N LEU A 150 -6.60 -21.04 7.03
CA LEU A 150 -5.94 -21.44 5.80
C LEU A 150 -6.31 -22.89 5.46
N PRO A 151 -6.57 -23.25 4.19
CA PRO A 151 -6.84 -24.62 3.79
C PRO A 151 -5.72 -25.57 4.21
N GLU A 152 -6.07 -26.77 4.69
CA GLU A 152 -5.07 -27.80 5.08
C GLU A 152 -4.08 -28.11 3.97
N SER A 153 -4.52 -28.09 2.70
CA SER A 153 -3.67 -28.32 1.53
C SER A 153 -2.60 -27.24 1.31
N ALA A 154 -2.75 -26.07 1.93
CA ALA A 154 -1.79 -24.98 1.89
C ALA A 154 -0.97 -24.87 3.18
N LYS A 155 -1.37 -25.56 4.26
CA LYS A 155 -0.60 -25.60 5.51
C LYS A 155 0.65 -26.45 5.31
N GLY A 156 1.82 -25.82 5.41
CA GLY A 156 3.12 -26.48 5.30
C GLY A 156 3.92 -26.14 4.03
N ASP A 157 3.34 -25.37 3.12
CA ASP A 157 4.06 -24.81 1.97
C ASP A 157 3.79 -23.30 1.89
N GLU A 158 4.83 -22.51 2.12
CA GLU A 158 4.74 -21.04 2.16
C GLU A 158 4.29 -20.45 0.81
N LEU A 159 4.65 -21.07 -0.32
CA LEU A 159 4.31 -20.58 -1.65
C LEU A 159 2.85 -20.87 -1.99
N ILE A 160 2.35 -22.06 -1.62
CA ILE A 160 0.93 -22.41 -1.80
C ILE A 160 0.08 -21.50 -0.91
N ALA A 161 0.46 -21.33 0.36
CA ALA A 161 -0.22 -20.43 1.28
C ALA A 161 -0.27 -18.98 0.76
N LEU A 162 0.85 -18.49 0.22
CA LEU A 162 0.93 -17.15 -0.39
C LEU A 162 0.00 -17.02 -1.60
N SER A 163 -0.09 -18.05 -2.46
CA SER A 163 -1.03 -18.07 -3.59
C SER A 163 -2.48 -18.01 -3.12
N VAL A 164 -2.84 -18.78 -2.08
CA VAL A 164 -4.20 -18.77 -1.52
C VAL A 164 -4.55 -17.39 -0.94
N LEU A 165 -3.61 -16.76 -0.24
CA LEU A 165 -3.78 -15.39 0.27
C LEU A 165 -3.96 -14.36 -0.86
N ALA A 166 -3.16 -14.46 -1.93
CA ALA A 166 -3.27 -13.57 -3.08
C ALA A 166 -4.61 -13.76 -3.80
N ASP A 167 -5.08 -15.01 -3.89
CA ASP A 167 -6.35 -15.36 -4.49
C ASP A 167 -7.54 -14.82 -3.68
N ALA A 168 -7.46 -14.89 -2.35
CA ALA A 168 -8.44 -14.31 -1.44
C ALA A 168 -8.52 -12.78 -1.54
N ALA A 169 -7.40 -12.12 -1.84
CA ALA A 169 -7.30 -10.66 -1.93
C ALA A 169 -7.59 -10.08 -3.33
N ARG A 170 -7.82 -10.92 -4.35
CA ARG A 170 -7.80 -10.53 -5.78
C ARG A 170 -8.83 -9.47 -6.19
N GLU A 171 -9.93 -9.35 -5.44
CA GLU A 171 -11.05 -8.43 -5.75
C GLU A 171 -11.29 -7.41 -4.62
N GLN A 172 -10.39 -7.34 -3.65
CA GLN A 172 -10.49 -6.47 -2.50
C GLN A 172 -9.37 -5.45 -2.52
N SER A 173 -9.66 -4.25 -2.03
CA SER A 173 -8.66 -3.27 -1.70
C SER A 173 -8.10 -3.58 -0.31
N VAL A 174 -6.88 -4.11 -0.25
CA VAL A 174 -6.26 -4.59 0.99
C VAL A 174 -5.07 -3.72 1.39
N LEU A 175 -5.07 -3.25 2.64
CA LEU A 175 -3.89 -2.73 3.31
C LEU A 175 -3.25 -3.83 4.15
N LEU A 176 -2.08 -4.31 3.73
CA LEU A 176 -1.28 -5.27 4.49
C LEU A 176 -0.27 -4.53 5.37
N VAL A 177 -0.31 -4.74 6.68
CA VAL A 177 0.66 -4.24 7.64
C VAL A 177 1.51 -5.38 8.19
N LEU A 178 2.80 -5.30 7.95
CA LEU A 178 3.82 -6.20 8.48
C LEU A 178 4.63 -5.44 9.54
N ASP A 179 4.29 -5.68 10.80
CA ASP A 179 4.88 -4.99 11.94
C ASP A 179 6.09 -5.74 12.49
N ASP A 180 7.10 -4.98 12.91
CA ASP A 180 8.35 -5.46 13.49
C ASP A 180 9.09 -6.48 12.63
N ILE A 181 9.37 -6.16 11.36
CA ILE A 181 10.17 -7.03 10.50
C ILE A 181 11.67 -6.82 10.75
N TRP A 182 12.38 -7.92 10.99
CA TRP A 182 13.83 -7.94 11.23
C TRP A 182 14.67 -8.31 10.01
N LEU A 183 14.13 -9.16 9.13
CA LEU A 183 14.77 -9.64 7.91
C LEU A 183 13.83 -9.50 6.72
N ALA A 184 14.32 -8.99 5.60
CA ALA A 184 13.51 -8.82 4.39
C ALA A 184 12.95 -10.15 3.85
N SER A 185 13.67 -11.26 4.07
CA SER A 185 13.19 -12.61 3.75
C SER A 185 11.90 -12.96 4.48
N HIS A 186 11.62 -12.38 5.65
CA HIS A 186 10.40 -12.66 6.40
C HIS A 186 9.16 -12.02 5.77
N ALA A 187 9.33 -10.95 4.99
CA ALA A 187 8.20 -10.28 4.35
C ALA A 187 7.74 -11.00 3.07
N THR A 188 8.66 -11.64 2.35
CA THR A 188 8.38 -12.29 1.06
C THR A 188 7.21 -13.30 1.11
N PRO A 189 7.17 -14.27 2.05
CA PRO A 189 6.07 -15.23 2.12
C PRO A 189 4.76 -14.66 2.70
N LEU A 190 4.76 -13.39 3.12
CA LEU A 190 3.58 -12.70 3.67
C LEU A 190 3.01 -11.66 2.71
N ASN A 191 3.78 -11.19 1.72
CA ASN A 191 3.40 -10.09 0.84
C ASN A 191 2.52 -10.55 -0.34
N PHE A 192 1.31 -11.00 -0.05
CA PHE A 192 0.33 -11.49 -1.04
C PHE A 192 -0.20 -10.39 -1.97
N VAL A 193 -0.23 -9.14 -1.51
CA VAL A 193 -0.71 -7.99 -2.29
C VAL A 193 0.23 -7.61 -3.44
N HIS A 194 1.52 -7.97 -3.35
CA HIS A 194 2.49 -7.75 -4.41
C HIS A 194 2.25 -8.63 -5.64
N GLN A 195 1.83 -9.88 -5.45
CA GLN A 195 1.62 -10.82 -6.58
C GLN A 195 0.35 -10.49 -7.38
N ALA A 196 -0.70 -10.00 -6.70
CA ALA A 196 -1.97 -9.64 -7.33
C ALA A 196 -1.82 -8.54 -8.38
N SER A 197 -0.87 -7.61 -8.21
CA SER A 197 -0.65 -6.48 -9.12
C SER A 197 0.23 -6.80 -10.33
N THR A 198 0.90 -7.96 -10.36
CA THR A 198 1.81 -8.35 -11.46
C THR A 198 1.17 -9.14 -12.61
N ARG A 199 -0.14 -9.45 -12.56
CA ARG A 199 -0.81 -10.28 -13.58
C ARG A 199 -1.81 -9.57 -14.49
N SER A 200 -1.84 -8.23 -14.48
CA SER A 200 -2.59 -7.46 -15.48
C SER A 200 -1.64 -6.59 -16.31
N ARG A 201 -1.11 -7.17 -17.39
CA ARG A 201 -0.67 -6.46 -18.59
C ARG A 201 -0.64 -7.41 -19.77
#